data_AF-A0A2X4TPR4-F1
#
_entry.id   AF-A0A2X4TPR4-F1
#
_cell.length_a   1.000
_cell.length_b   1.000
_cell.length_c   1.000
_cell.angle_alpha   90.00
_cell.angle_beta   90.00
_cell.angle_gamma   90.00
#
_symmetry.space_group_name_H-M   'P 1'
#
loop_
_entity.id
_entity.type
_entity.pdbx_description
1 polymer ?
#
loop_
_entity_poly.entity_id
_entity_poly.type
_entity_poly.pdbx_seq_one_letter_code
_entity_poly.pdbx_strand_id
1 'polypeptide(L)'
;MAPRYSREWLDYFIPETIDWHRDGMPDTSRAVMKNLVLQSQLWPHGIPDVEVIHRVEGVVSYQRMQALVDRPIPGRFDLEHFQRIHHHLFQDFYPWAGQLRTAPRDWPMVKMGPDVAAVRAGQRHVTEIPHSYFKASEVPQAAAAVLDRIAAKNNLRGLPRAPFLDELTKVWARVNAGGSPLFG
;
A
#
# COMPACT_ATOMS: atom_id res chain seq x y z
N MET A 1 -6.41 -14.65 -27.52
CA MET A 1 -5.59 -14.86 -26.32
C MET A 1 -5.97 -13.73 -25.37
N ALA A 2 -6.66 -14.02 -24.26
CA ALA A 2 -7.13 -12.95 -23.38
C ALA A 2 -5.92 -12.21 -22.77
N PRO A 3 -5.99 -10.88 -22.64
CA PRO A 3 -5.06 -10.12 -21.84
C PRO A 3 -4.66 -10.80 -20.52
N ARG A 4 -3.35 -10.97 -20.28
CA ARG A 4 -2.84 -11.44 -18.99
C ARG A 4 -2.72 -10.26 -18.02
N TYR A 5 -3.85 -9.84 -17.44
CA TYR A 5 -3.87 -9.00 -16.24
C TYR A 5 -4.46 -9.78 -15.07
N SER A 6 -4.13 -9.40 -13.83
CA SER A 6 -4.72 -10.05 -12.64
C SER A 6 -6.17 -9.61 -12.52
N ARG A 7 -7.11 -10.50 -12.84
CA ARG A 7 -8.54 -10.18 -12.76
C ARG A 7 -8.97 -9.85 -11.33
N GLU A 8 -8.32 -10.46 -10.36
CA GLU A 8 -8.52 -10.23 -8.93
C GLU A 8 -8.19 -8.79 -8.52
N TRP A 9 -7.41 -8.06 -9.33
CA TRP A 9 -7.18 -6.63 -9.13
C TRP A 9 -8.46 -5.82 -9.29
N LEU A 10 -9.34 -6.22 -10.21
CA LEU A 10 -10.60 -5.54 -10.46
C LEU A 10 -11.59 -5.71 -9.30
N ASP A 11 -11.41 -6.73 -8.45
CA ASP A 11 -12.28 -6.96 -7.29
C ASP A 11 -12.23 -5.84 -6.26
N TYR A 12 -11.16 -5.04 -6.27
CA TYR A 12 -11.01 -3.86 -5.43
C TYR A 12 -11.86 -2.68 -5.88
N PHE A 13 -12.30 -2.64 -7.13
CA PHE A 13 -12.96 -1.50 -7.73
C PHE A 13 -14.47 -1.70 -7.87
N ILE A 14 -15.22 -0.59 -7.84
CA ILE A 14 -16.62 -0.55 -8.20
C ILE A 14 -16.70 -0.87 -9.71
N PRO A 15 -17.32 -1.99 -10.12
CA PRO A 15 -17.24 -2.48 -11.49
C PRO A 15 -17.65 -1.46 -12.55
N GLU A 16 -18.67 -0.64 -12.23
CA GLU A 16 -19.24 0.36 -13.12
C GLU A 16 -18.32 1.57 -13.35
N THR A 17 -17.25 1.70 -12.56
CA THR A 17 -16.26 2.79 -12.68
C THR A 17 -15.01 2.39 -13.44
N ILE A 18 -14.91 1.12 -13.86
CA ILE A 18 -13.76 0.60 -14.62
C ILE A 18 -13.97 0.93 -16.09
N ASP A 19 -13.04 1.66 -16.68
CA ASP A 19 -13.01 1.92 -18.11
C ASP A 19 -12.42 0.71 -18.86
N TRP A 20 -12.84 0.50 -20.10
CA TRP A 20 -12.40 -0.63 -20.91
C TRP A 20 -11.90 -0.16 -22.28
N HIS A 21 -10.68 -0.54 -22.62
CA HIS A 21 -10.12 -0.32 -23.95
C HIS A 21 -10.80 -1.22 -24.99
N ARG A 22 -10.66 -0.87 -26.27
CA ARG A 22 -11.25 -1.63 -27.40
C ARG A 22 -10.76 -3.07 -27.51
N ASP A 23 -9.59 -3.37 -26.96
CA ASP A 23 -8.97 -4.69 -26.93
C ASP A 23 -9.38 -5.53 -25.70
N GLY A 24 -10.24 -4.99 -24.83
CA GLY A 24 -10.71 -5.65 -23.62
C GLY A 24 -9.75 -5.56 -22.42
N MET A 25 -8.73 -4.70 -22.49
CA MET A 25 -7.90 -4.33 -21.35
C MET A 25 -8.65 -3.35 -20.42
N PRO A 26 -8.69 -3.58 -19.10
CA PRO A 26 -9.26 -2.62 -18.16
C PRO A 26 -8.30 -1.45 -17.93
N ASP A 27 -8.85 -0.24 -17.86
CA ASP A 27 -8.19 0.95 -17.35
C ASP A 27 -8.78 1.28 -15.96
N THR A 28 -7.94 1.12 -14.94
CA THR A 28 -8.31 1.39 -13.55
C THR A 28 -7.81 2.74 -13.06
N SER A 29 -7.20 3.57 -13.92
CA SER A 29 -6.61 4.85 -13.54
C SER A 29 -7.62 5.84 -12.96
N ARG A 30 -8.90 5.71 -13.31
CA ARG A 30 -10.01 6.52 -12.82
C ARG A 30 -11.06 5.71 -12.03
N ALA A 31 -10.84 4.42 -11.88
CA ALA A 31 -11.78 3.54 -11.20
C ALA A 31 -11.81 3.82 -9.70
N VAL A 32 -13.00 3.76 -9.10
CA VAL A 32 -13.20 4.02 -7.68
C VAL A 32 -13.12 2.70 -6.93
N MET A 33 -12.34 2.65 -5.84
CA MET A 33 -12.30 1.46 -4.99
C MET A 33 -13.64 1.24 -4.27
N LYS A 34 -14.05 -0.02 -4.12
CA LYS A 34 -15.21 -0.40 -3.31
C LYS A 34 -15.04 0.15 -1.91
N ASN A 35 -16.06 0.83 -1.44
CA ASN A 35 -16.01 1.57 -0.18
C ASN A 35 -17.32 1.44 0.60
N LEU A 36 -17.27 1.84 1.87
CA LEU A 36 -18.39 1.79 2.80
C LEU A 36 -19.19 3.11 2.82
N VAL A 37 -18.77 4.12 2.06
CA VAL A 37 -19.37 5.46 2.07
C VAL A 37 -20.71 5.43 1.35
N LEU A 38 -21.77 5.78 2.08
CA LEU A 38 -23.16 5.85 1.57
C LEU A 38 -23.63 4.54 0.90
N GLN A 39 -23.13 3.39 1.37
CA GLN A 39 -23.53 2.10 0.86
C GLN A 39 -25.05 1.91 1.05
N SER A 40 -25.75 1.59 -0.03
CA SER A 40 -27.21 1.50 -0.07
C SER A 40 -27.67 0.55 -1.18
N GLN A 41 -28.98 0.40 -1.36
CA GLN A 41 -29.52 -0.35 -2.51
C GLN A 41 -29.12 0.29 -3.86
N LEU A 42 -28.95 1.63 -3.90
CA LEU A 42 -28.50 2.34 -5.10
C LEU A 42 -27.00 2.15 -5.34
N TRP A 43 -26.21 2.12 -4.26
CA TRP A 43 -24.76 1.99 -4.30
C TRP A 43 -24.31 0.80 -3.45
N PRO A 44 -24.46 -0.44 -3.96
CA PRO A 44 -24.16 -1.65 -3.18
C PRO A 44 -22.67 -1.82 -2.89
N HIS A 45 -21.80 -1.09 -3.59
CA HIS A 45 -20.33 -1.13 -3.43
C HIS A 45 -19.73 0.20 -2.94
N GLY A 46 -20.58 1.11 -2.46
CA GLY A 46 -20.19 2.47 -2.07
C GLY A 46 -20.36 3.47 -3.20
N ILE A 47 -20.18 4.75 -2.87
CA ILE A 47 -20.38 5.84 -3.82
C ILE A 47 -19.34 5.78 -4.97
N PRO A 48 -19.76 5.87 -6.25
CA PRO A 48 -18.89 5.78 -7.41
C PRO A 48 -18.33 7.14 -7.86
N ASP A 49 -17.99 8.02 -6.91
CA ASP A 49 -17.46 9.36 -7.18
C ASP A 49 -16.05 9.50 -6.61
N VAL A 50 -15.06 9.55 -7.50
CA VAL A 50 -13.64 9.60 -7.15
C VAL A 50 -13.26 10.86 -6.37
N GLU A 51 -13.85 12.02 -6.72
CA GLU A 51 -13.53 13.30 -6.08
C GLU A 51 -14.10 13.35 -4.66
N VAL A 52 -15.32 12.85 -4.49
CA VAL A 52 -15.95 12.71 -3.17
C VAL A 52 -15.14 11.73 -2.31
N ILE A 53 -14.77 10.57 -2.84
CA ILE A 53 -14.01 9.57 -2.08
C ILE A 53 -12.66 10.09 -1.65
N HIS A 54 -11.87 10.70 -2.55
CA HIS A 54 -10.56 11.24 -2.20
C HIS A 54 -10.65 12.30 -1.09
N ARG A 55 -11.66 13.18 -1.14
CA ARG A 55 -11.83 14.21 -0.13
C ARG A 55 -12.24 13.63 1.23
N VAL A 56 -13.21 12.72 1.24
CA VAL A 56 -13.73 12.14 2.49
C VAL A 56 -12.69 11.21 3.12
N GLU A 57 -12.01 10.38 2.32
CA GLU A 57 -10.90 9.51 2.77
C GLU A 57 -9.81 10.34 3.45
N GLY A 58 -9.36 11.42 2.81
CA GLY A 58 -8.32 12.29 3.36
C GLY A 58 -8.70 12.90 4.72
N VAL A 59 -9.94 13.40 4.86
CA VAL A 59 -10.40 14.02 6.11
C VAL A 59 -10.49 13.01 7.25
N VAL A 60 -11.12 11.86 7.01
CA VAL A 60 -11.37 10.88 8.07
C VAL A 60 -10.10 10.10 8.43
N SER A 61 -9.28 9.71 7.45
CA SER A 61 -7.98 9.09 7.73
C SER A 61 -7.06 10.02 8.53
N TYR A 62 -7.10 11.33 8.25
CA TYR A 62 -6.40 12.33 9.06
C TYR A 62 -6.91 12.38 10.51
N GLN A 63 -8.22 12.36 10.72
CA GLN A 63 -8.79 12.29 12.08
C GLN A 63 -8.37 11.01 12.81
N ARG A 64 -8.35 9.86 12.12
CA ARG A 64 -7.86 8.58 12.68
C ARG A 64 -6.38 8.66 13.02
N MET A 65 -5.57 9.31 12.19
CA MET A 65 -4.14 9.55 12.45
C MET A 65 -3.93 10.43 13.69
N GLN A 66 -4.72 11.48 13.88
CA GLN A 66 -4.68 12.30 15.11
C GLN A 66 -5.01 11.45 16.34
N ALA A 67 -6.05 10.61 16.26
CA ALA A 67 -6.39 9.71 17.36
C ALA A 67 -5.26 8.71 17.70
N LEU A 68 -4.44 8.30 16.71
CA LEU A 68 -3.26 7.46 16.96
C LEU A 68 -2.14 8.21 17.68
N VAL A 69 -1.98 9.52 17.44
CA VAL A 69 -1.00 10.34 18.17
C VAL A 69 -1.37 10.42 19.64
N ASP A 70 -2.66 10.66 19.94
CA ASP A 70 -3.16 10.77 21.30
C ASP A 70 -3.20 9.42 22.03
N ARG A 71 -3.63 8.37 21.33
CA ARG A 71 -3.75 7.01 21.86
C ARG A 71 -3.15 6.00 20.88
N PRO A 72 -1.82 5.80 20.92
CA PRO A 72 -1.16 4.82 20.08
C PRO A 72 -1.70 3.42 20.31
N ILE A 73 -1.82 2.65 19.23
CA ILE A 73 -2.12 1.22 19.30
C ILE A 73 -0.88 0.52 19.88
N PRO A 74 -0.98 -0.22 20.99
CA PRO A 74 0.15 -0.98 21.49
C PRO A 74 0.48 -2.16 20.57
N GLY A 75 1.78 -2.36 20.30
CA GLY A 75 2.26 -3.49 19.50
C GLY A 75 3.78 -3.52 19.41
N ARG A 76 4.31 -4.47 18.61
CA ARG A 76 5.74 -4.74 18.52
C ARG A 76 6.36 -4.39 17.17
N PHE A 77 5.63 -3.63 16.36
CA PHE A 77 6.00 -3.32 14.97
C PHE A 77 6.16 -4.60 14.11
N ASP A 78 5.41 -5.64 14.44
CA ASP A 78 5.22 -6.84 13.62
C ASP A 78 4.08 -6.63 12.61
N LEU A 79 3.85 -7.63 11.75
CA LEU A 79 2.81 -7.57 10.73
C LEU A 79 1.42 -7.34 11.34
N GLU A 80 1.09 -8.02 12.45
CA GLU A 80 -0.19 -7.85 13.13
C GLU A 80 -0.39 -6.40 13.61
N HIS A 81 0.66 -5.80 14.18
CA HIS A 81 0.61 -4.41 14.60
C HIS A 81 0.35 -3.46 13.40
N PHE A 82 1.02 -3.69 12.27
CA PHE A 82 0.79 -2.92 11.04
C PHE A 82 -0.65 -3.08 10.52
N GLN A 83 -1.19 -4.30 10.54
CA GLN A 83 -2.58 -4.57 10.15
C GLN A 83 -3.58 -3.85 11.06
N ARG A 84 -3.34 -3.81 12.37
CA ARG A 84 -4.18 -3.07 13.32
C ARG A 84 -4.13 -1.56 13.10
N ILE A 85 -2.95 -1.00 12.80
CA ILE A 85 -2.80 0.42 12.42
C ILE A 85 -3.56 0.70 11.12
N HIS A 86 -3.37 -0.13 10.09
CA HIS A 86 -4.06 0.00 8.82
C HIS A 86 -5.58 -0.11 8.97
N HIS A 87 -6.07 -1.04 9.80
CA HIS A 87 -7.48 -1.13 10.14
C HIS A 87 -7.98 0.18 10.77
N HIS A 88 -7.30 0.67 11.81
CA HIS A 88 -7.73 1.89 12.50
C HIS A 88 -7.84 3.11 11.58
N LEU A 89 -6.90 3.24 10.63
CA LEU A 89 -6.87 4.35 9.67
C LEU A 89 -8.01 4.29 8.65
N PHE A 90 -8.42 3.09 8.23
CA PHE A 90 -9.25 2.91 7.03
C PHE A 90 -10.57 2.13 7.25
N GLN A 91 -10.86 1.69 8.48
CA GLN A 91 -12.06 0.90 8.83
C GLN A 91 -13.39 1.54 8.40
N ASP A 92 -13.43 2.87 8.30
CA ASP A 92 -14.64 3.60 7.91
C ASP A 92 -14.84 3.68 6.38
N PHE A 93 -13.84 3.30 5.58
CA PHE A 93 -13.89 3.36 4.11
C PHE A 93 -13.84 2.01 3.46
N TYR A 94 -12.88 1.19 3.86
CA TYR A 94 -12.51 0.03 3.07
C TYR A 94 -12.94 -1.26 3.77
N PRO A 95 -13.73 -2.14 3.12
CA PRO A 95 -14.14 -3.41 3.72
C PRO A 95 -12.94 -4.34 4.02
N TRP A 96 -11.81 -4.09 3.36
CA TRP A 96 -10.54 -4.80 3.53
C TRP A 96 -9.59 -4.09 4.50
N ALA A 97 -10.04 -3.08 5.26
CA ALA A 97 -9.19 -2.40 6.24
C ALA A 97 -8.54 -3.39 7.23
N GLY A 98 -7.23 -3.30 7.36
CA GLY A 98 -6.38 -4.23 8.12
C GLY A 98 -5.98 -5.52 7.40
N GLN A 99 -6.45 -5.77 6.18
CA GLN A 99 -6.11 -6.99 5.44
C GLN A 99 -4.89 -6.78 4.54
N LEU A 100 -4.14 -7.85 4.30
CA LEU A 100 -3.14 -7.87 3.23
C LEU A 100 -3.85 -7.88 1.88
N ARG A 101 -3.25 -7.22 0.88
CA ARG A 101 -3.79 -7.29 -0.48
C ARG A 101 -3.70 -8.71 -1.03
N THR A 102 -4.65 -9.09 -1.88
CA THR A 102 -4.74 -10.40 -2.53
C THR A 102 -4.38 -10.37 -4.01
N ALA A 103 -4.24 -9.17 -4.59
CA ALA A 103 -3.93 -8.95 -6.00
C ALA A 103 -2.86 -7.85 -6.20
N PRO A 104 -2.10 -7.87 -7.31
CA PRO A 104 -1.95 -9.00 -8.22
C PRO A 104 -1.30 -10.21 -7.50
N ARG A 105 -1.86 -11.41 -7.70
CA ARG A 105 -1.50 -12.57 -6.87
C ARG A 105 -0.10 -13.08 -7.17
N ASP A 106 0.17 -13.35 -8.45
CA ASP A 106 1.39 -14.00 -8.93
C ASP A 106 2.22 -13.11 -9.86
N TRP A 107 1.83 -11.83 -9.97
CA TRP A 107 2.52 -10.79 -10.73
C TRP A 107 2.87 -9.62 -9.81
N PRO A 108 4.02 -8.95 -10.00
CA PRO A 108 4.35 -7.78 -9.20
C PRO A 108 3.43 -6.62 -9.57
N MET A 109 3.01 -5.84 -8.58
CA MET A 109 2.48 -4.51 -8.84
C MET A 109 3.64 -3.61 -9.26
N VAL A 110 3.50 -2.86 -10.33
CA VAL A 110 4.55 -1.95 -10.84
C VAL A 110 4.03 -0.53 -10.80
N LYS A 111 4.83 0.38 -10.24
CA LYS A 111 4.57 1.81 -10.25
C LYS A 111 5.73 2.54 -10.93
N MET A 112 5.42 3.43 -11.86
CA MET A 112 6.42 4.34 -12.40
C MET A 112 6.79 5.37 -11.34
N GLY A 113 8.09 5.61 -11.18
CA GLY A 113 8.59 6.54 -10.19
C GLY A 113 10.01 6.99 -10.51
N PRO A 114 10.52 8.03 -9.83
CA PRO A 114 11.80 8.62 -10.16
C PRO A 114 12.96 7.62 -10.05
N ASP A 115 13.92 7.70 -10.97
CA ASP A 115 15.20 7.01 -10.86
C ASP A 115 16.08 7.71 -9.81
N VAL A 116 15.89 7.31 -8.55
CA VAL A 116 16.63 7.87 -7.43
C VAL A 116 18.13 7.59 -7.54
N ALA A 117 18.53 6.48 -8.17
CA ALA A 117 19.93 6.14 -8.34
C ALA A 117 20.61 7.09 -9.33
N ALA A 118 19.96 7.36 -10.46
CA ALA A 118 20.42 8.34 -11.45
C ALA A 118 20.51 9.76 -10.86
N VAL A 119 19.48 10.19 -10.11
CA VAL A 119 19.49 11.50 -9.45
C VAL A 119 20.66 11.60 -8.45
N ARG A 120 20.90 10.54 -7.65
CA ARG A 120 22.05 10.48 -6.72
C ARG A 120 23.40 10.48 -7.44
N ALA A 121 23.47 9.91 -8.65
CA ALA A 121 24.64 9.96 -9.51
C ALA A 121 24.85 11.32 -10.20
N GLY A 122 24.02 12.33 -9.90
CA GLY A 122 24.16 13.69 -10.42
C GLY A 122 23.39 13.97 -11.71
N GLN A 123 22.47 13.09 -12.11
CA GLN A 123 21.62 13.33 -13.27
C GLN A 123 20.69 14.52 -13.00
N ARG A 124 20.71 15.51 -13.91
CA ARG A 124 19.95 16.76 -13.76
C ARG A 124 18.45 16.62 -14.02
N HIS A 125 18.05 15.62 -14.82
CA HIS A 125 16.66 15.38 -15.18
C HIS A 125 16.15 14.10 -14.54
N VAL A 126 15.00 14.20 -13.88
CA VAL A 126 14.32 13.07 -13.24
C VAL A 126 13.61 12.25 -14.32
N THR A 127 14.14 11.06 -14.59
CA THR A 127 13.48 10.07 -15.44
C THR A 127 12.66 9.12 -14.57
N GLU A 128 11.50 8.68 -15.06
CA GLU A 128 10.71 7.63 -14.39
C GLU A 128 11.12 6.24 -14.86
N ILE A 129 11.29 5.33 -13.90
CA ILE A 129 11.57 3.91 -14.11
C ILE A 129 10.50 3.05 -13.41
N PRO A 130 10.29 1.79 -13.84
CA PRO A 130 9.37 0.89 -13.16
C PRO A 130 9.92 0.44 -11.80
N HIS A 131 9.15 0.66 -10.74
CA HIS A 131 9.38 0.13 -9.40
C HIS A 131 8.39 -1.00 -9.12
N SER A 132 8.90 -2.22 -8.96
CA SER A 132 8.09 -3.40 -8.65
C SER A 132 7.91 -3.56 -7.15
N TYR A 133 6.72 -3.99 -6.73
CA TYR A 133 6.39 -4.43 -5.37
C TYR A 133 6.34 -5.97 -5.32
N PHE A 134 6.37 -6.56 -4.12
CA PHE A 134 6.17 -8.00 -3.95
C PHE A 134 4.90 -8.47 -4.66
N LYS A 135 4.77 -9.76 -4.97
CA LYS A 135 3.48 -10.32 -5.41
C LYS A 135 2.59 -10.52 -4.19
N ALA A 136 1.26 -10.54 -4.34
CA ALA A 136 0.38 -10.69 -3.18
C ALA A 136 0.66 -12.02 -2.44
N SER A 137 1.02 -13.08 -3.18
CA SER A 137 1.41 -14.38 -2.60
C SER A 137 2.69 -14.33 -1.78
N GLU A 138 3.58 -13.36 -2.00
CA GLU A 138 4.86 -13.21 -1.31
C GLU A 138 4.76 -12.28 -0.09
N VAL A 139 3.75 -11.39 -0.04
CA VAL A 139 3.61 -10.37 1.02
C VAL A 139 3.62 -10.96 2.44
N PRO A 140 2.88 -12.04 2.77
CA PRO A 140 2.88 -12.55 4.14
C PRO A 140 4.27 -12.97 4.64
N GLN A 141 5.02 -13.71 3.81
CA GLN A 141 6.35 -14.17 4.16
C GLN A 141 7.36 -13.02 4.19
N ALA A 142 7.30 -12.11 3.21
CA ALA A 142 8.18 -10.94 3.14
C ALA A 142 7.96 -9.99 4.34
N ALA A 143 6.71 -9.73 4.71
CA ALA A 143 6.38 -8.86 5.82
C ALA A 143 6.89 -9.42 7.16
N ALA A 144 6.69 -10.71 7.42
CA ALA A 144 7.26 -11.38 8.60
C ALA A 144 8.80 -11.23 8.61
N ALA A 145 9.47 -11.57 7.51
CA ALA A 145 10.93 -11.51 7.43
C ALA A 145 11.52 -10.09 7.64
N VAL A 146 10.80 -9.05 7.23
CA VAL A 146 11.23 -7.64 7.39
C VAL A 146 10.91 -7.11 8.78
N LEU A 147 9.68 -7.33 9.27
CA LEU A 147 9.19 -6.73 10.50
C LEU A 147 9.70 -7.45 11.76
N ASP A 148 9.90 -8.78 11.70
CA ASP A 148 10.46 -9.54 12.82
C ASP A 148 11.89 -9.09 13.17
N ARG A 149 12.62 -8.51 12.22
CA ARG A 149 13.95 -7.91 12.47
C ARG A 149 13.89 -6.71 13.40
N ILE A 150 12.81 -5.93 13.37
CA ILE A 150 12.61 -4.79 14.26
C ILE A 150 12.44 -5.30 15.68
N ALA A 151 11.57 -6.31 15.85
CA ALA A 151 11.33 -6.95 17.13
C ALA A 151 12.60 -7.60 17.70
N ALA A 152 13.39 -8.28 16.87
CA ALA A 152 14.67 -8.89 17.26
C ALA A 152 15.71 -7.85 17.73
N LYS A 153 15.63 -6.62 17.23
CA LYS A 153 16.50 -5.49 17.64
C LYS A 153 15.89 -4.64 18.75
N ASN A 154 15.06 -5.24 19.61
CA ASN A 154 14.39 -4.56 20.72
C ASN A 154 13.58 -3.32 20.27
N ASN A 155 12.97 -3.39 19.10
CA ASN A 155 12.27 -2.27 18.45
C ASN A 155 13.16 -1.04 18.26
N LEU A 156 14.45 -1.26 17.98
CA LEU A 156 15.49 -0.23 17.79
C LEU A 156 15.72 0.66 19.03
N ARG A 157 15.21 0.25 20.20
CA ARG A 157 15.38 1.00 21.46
C ARG A 157 16.79 0.86 21.99
N GLY A 158 17.29 1.92 22.63
CA GLY A 158 18.62 1.96 23.24
C GLY A 158 19.77 2.18 22.25
N LEU A 159 19.47 2.33 20.96
CA LEU A 159 20.48 2.66 19.95
C LEU A 159 20.85 4.16 19.99
N PRO A 160 22.14 4.51 19.79
CA PRO A 160 22.51 5.89 19.48
C PRO A 160 21.89 6.36 18.17
N ARG A 161 21.78 7.68 17.97
CA ARG A 161 21.07 8.28 16.83
C ARG A 161 21.52 7.75 15.46
N ALA A 162 22.82 7.65 15.20
CA ALA A 162 23.31 7.22 13.89
C ALA A 162 22.97 5.74 13.59
N PRO A 163 23.25 4.77 14.48
CA PRO A 163 22.77 3.39 14.34
C PRO A 163 21.24 3.26 14.22
N PHE A 164 20.48 4.05 14.98
CA PHE A 164 19.02 4.08 14.88
C PHE A 164 18.55 4.46 13.47
N LEU A 165 19.10 5.56 12.91
CA LEU A 165 18.73 6.05 11.58
C LEU A 165 19.10 5.06 10.48
N ASP A 166 20.28 4.43 10.58
CA ASP A 166 20.72 3.41 9.62
C ASP A 166 19.77 2.19 9.61
N GLU A 167 19.41 1.68 10.78
CA GLU A 167 18.48 0.55 10.90
C GLU A 167 17.06 0.90 10.45
N LEU A 168 16.55 2.08 10.86
CA LEU A 168 15.23 2.54 10.45
C LEU A 168 15.15 2.70 8.93
N THR A 169 16.18 3.26 8.30
CA THR A 169 16.22 3.44 6.84
C THR A 169 16.21 2.10 6.11
N LYS A 170 16.95 1.10 6.62
CA LYS A 170 16.98 -0.26 6.06
C LYS A 170 15.62 -0.95 6.17
N VAL A 171 14.95 -0.81 7.31
CA VAL A 171 13.59 -1.34 7.52
C VAL A 171 12.60 -0.65 6.58
N TRP A 172 12.61 0.68 6.56
CA TRP A 172 11.73 1.48 5.72
C TRP A 172 11.89 1.15 4.23
N ALA A 173 13.13 0.99 3.76
CA ALA A 173 13.41 0.59 2.40
C ALA A 173 12.84 -0.80 2.08
N ARG A 174 12.94 -1.76 3.01
CA ARG A 174 12.45 -3.13 2.82
C ARG A 174 10.93 -3.25 2.85
N VAL A 175 10.25 -2.45 3.66
CA VAL A 175 8.78 -2.36 3.66
C VAL A 175 8.28 -1.77 2.33
N ASN A 176 9.03 -0.81 1.76
CA ASN A 176 8.66 -0.13 0.52
C ASN A 176 9.24 -0.74 -0.77
N ALA A 177 10.12 -1.73 -0.66
CA ALA A 177 10.72 -2.40 -1.81
C ALA A 177 9.91 -3.65 -2.19
N GLY A 178 9.65 -3.84 -3.48
CA GLY A 178 9.42 -5.19 -4.00
C GLY A 178 10.71 -5.75 -4.56
N GLY A 179 11.07 -6.94 -4.12
CA GLY A 179 11.98 -7.88 -4.81
C GLY A 179 13.33 -7.37 -5.32
N SER A 180 13.73 -6.12 -5.06
CA SER A 180 14.92 -5.52 -5.63
C SER A 180 16.12 -5.85 -4.73
N PRO A 181 17.19 -6.46 -5.25
CA PRO A 181 18.34 -6.91 -4.47
C PRO A 181 19.24 -5.77 -3.98
N LEU A 182 18.79 -4.50 -4.08
CA LEU A 182 19.57 -3.30 -3.76
C LEU A 182 20.02 -3.17 -2.29
N PHE A 183 19.63 -4.12 -1.43
CA PHE A 183 20.00 -4.12 -0.01
C PHE A 183 20.47 -5.51 0.50
N GLY A 184 20.97 -6.35 -0.41
CA GLY A 184 21.73 -7.56 -0.12
C GLY A 184 23.19 -7.26 0.17
#